data_AF-A0ABD3NCZ7-F1
#
_entry.id   AF-A0ABD3NCZ7-F1
#
_cell.length_a   1.000
_cell.length_b   1.000
_cell.length_c   1.000
_cell.angle_alpha   90.00
_cell.angle_beta   90.00
_cell.angle_gamma   90.00
#
_symmetry.space_group_name_H-M   'P 1'
#
loop_
_entity.id
_entity.type
_entity.pdbx_description
1 polymer ?
#
loop_
_entity_poly.entity_id
_entity_poly.type
_entity_poly.pdbx_seq_one_letter_code
_entity_poly.pdbx_strand_id
1 'polypeptide(L)'
;MREGEIEALKRRVSAWRTSGKKGQKERRRLGMTGGGGSLEEDQEELTRLLQERAERRRADVVRAARRSVKERLKKDVASGKHGAYYPKRGELRRMEAEAKFEEIRKRGGNEAVDRAIAKRRKKNVAKEARRMPSHMVS
;
A
#
# COMPACT_ATOMS: atom_id res chain seq x y z
N MET A 1 14.35 5.98 6.34
CA MET A 1 12.97 6.03 5.78
C MET A 1 12.53 7.49 5.81
N ARG A 2 11.77 7.99 4.82
CA ARG A 2 11.28 9.38 4.77
C ARG A 2 10.14 9.68 5.78
N GLU A 3 10.13 9.00 6.93
CA GLU A 3 9.05 9.15 7.91
C GLU A 3 9.08 10.51 8.59
N GLY A 4 10.29 11.03 8.86
CA GLY A 4 10.48 12.39 9.36
C GLY A 4 9.95 13.46 8.41
N GLU A 5 10.10 13.28 7.10
CA GLU A 5 9.57 14.20 6.08
C GLU A 5 8.04 14.20 6.06
N ILE A 6 7.42 13.01 6.12
CA ILE A 6 5.95 12.87 6.19
C ILE A 6 5.40 13.54 7.47
N GLU A 7 6.07 13.36 8.61
CA GLU A 7 5.64 14.00 9.87
C GLU A 7 5.84 15.51 9.85
N ALA A 8 6.95 16.00 9.28
CA ALA A 8 7.19 17.41 9.09
C ALA A 8 6.12 18.04 8.18
N LEU A 9 5.79 17.41 7.04
CA LEU A 9 4.75 17.88 6.14
C LEU A 9 3.36 17.85 6.78
N LYS A 10 3.02 16.82 7.56
CA LYS A 10 1.77 16.80 8.32
C LYS A 10 1.67 17.97 9.29
N ARG A 11 2.76 18.29 10.00
CA ARG A 11 2.82 19.44 10.90
C ARG A 11 2.69 20.76 10.15
N ARG A 12 3.35 20.91 8.99
CA ARG A 12 3.23 22.09 8.13
C ARG A 12 1.81 22.27 7.60
N VAL A 13 1.18 21.22 7.06
CA VAL A 13 -0.22 21.25 6.60
C VAL A 13 -1.17 21.60 7.75
N SER A 14 -0.95 21.07 8.95
CA SER A 14 -1.74 21.42 10.14
C SER A 14 -1.58 22.89 10.53
N ALA A 15 -0.34 23.40 10.49
CA ALA A 15 -0.04 24.79 10.78
C ALA A 15 -0.63 25.75 9.74
N TRP A 16 -0.71 25.36 8.46
CA TRP A 16 -1.42 26.11 7.43
C TRP A 16 -2.94 26.12 7.67
N ARG A 17 -3.53 24.98 8.01
CA ARG A 17 -4.98 24.84 8.26
C ARG A 17 -5.46 25.58 9.51
N THR A 18 -4.58 25.71 10.50
CA THR A 18 -4.90 26.44 11.73
C THR A 18 -4.87 27.94 11.47
N SER A 19 -6.03 28.59 11.62
CA SER A 19 -6.19 30.04 11.46
C SER A 19 -5.79 30.81 12.74
N GLY A 20 -5.63 32.13 12.62
CA GLY A 20 -5.38 33.03 13.74
C GLY A 20 -3.96 32.99 14.34
N LYS A 21 -3.82 33.57 15.54
CA LYS A 21 -2.52 33.78 16.22
C LYS A 21 -1.77 32.47 16.52
N LYS A 22 -2.51 31.41 16.85
CA LYS A 22 -1.93 30.07 17.12
C LYS A 22 -1.25 29.49 15.88
N GLY A 23 -1.96 29.50 14.74
CA GLY A 23 -1.40 29.06 13.46
C GLY A 23 -0.23 29.93 13.00
N GLN A 24 -0.31 31.25 13.19
CA GLN A 24 0.80 32.15 12.86
C GLN A 24 2.05 31.88 13.71
N LYS A 25 1.89 31.59 15.01
CA LYS A 25 3.00 31.19 15.89
C LYS A 25 3.66 29.88 15.42
N GLU A 26 2.87 28.89 15.03
CA GLU A 26 3.40 27.64 14.49
C GLU A 26 4.11 27.84 13.14
N ARG A 27 3.52 28.60 12.21
CA ARG A 27 4.17 28.92 10.93
C ARG A 27 5.49 29.64 11.12
N ARG A 28 5.59 30.55 12.09
CA ARG A 28 6.87 31.20 12.47
C ARG A 28 7.86 30.19 13.03
N ARG A 29 7.42 29.32 13.96
CA ARG A 29 8.26 28.27 14.57
C ARG A 29 8.81 27.29 13.52
N LEU A 30 8.02 26.99 12.50
CA LEU A 30 8.36 26.09 11.39
C LEU A 30 9.09 26.80 10.24
N GLY A 31 9.39 28.09 10.35
CA GLY A 31 10.09 28.85 9.30
C GLY A 31 9.27 29.11 8.02
N MET A 32 7.96 28.91 8.06
CA MET A 32 7.07 28.94 6.88
C MET A 32 6.67 30.36 6.44
N THR A 33 7.12 31.39 7.17
CA THR A 33 6.71 32.79 6.95
C THR A 33 7.57 33.56 5.94
N GLY A 34 8.66 32.96 5.45
CA GLY A 34 9.61 33.56 4.50
C GLY A 34 9.26 33.40 3.01
N GLY A 35 8.02 33.04 2.66
CA GLY A 35 7.53 33.04 1.26
C GLY A 35 7.87 31.81 0.40
N GLY A 36 8.40 30.74 0.98
CA GLY A 36 8.89 29.57 0.23
C GLY A 36 7.98 28.33 0.21
N GLY A 37 6.67 28.46 0.43
CA GLY A 37 5.77 27.31 0.30
C GLY A 37 4.29 27.64 0.47
N SER A 38 3.45 26.86 -0.22
CA SER A 38 1.98 26.98 -0.12
C SER A 38 1.34 25.78 0.62
N LEU A 39 0.10 25.96 1.07
CA LEU A 39 -0.69 24.85 1.64
C LEU A 39 -0.90 23.73 0.62
N GLU A 40 -1.07 24.10 -0.65
CA GLU A 40 -1.34 23.17 -1.75
C GLU A 40 -0.10 22.33 -2.07
N GLU A 41 1.07 22.95 -2.21
CA GLU A 41 2.35 22.27 -2.40
C GLU A 41 2.67 21.29 -1.25
N ASP A 42 2.52 21.73 -0.01
CA ASP A 42 2.75 20.88 1.17
C ASP A 42 1.75 19.70 1.22
N GLN A 43 0.52 19.89 0.71
CA GLN A 43 -0.47 18.80 0.60
C GLN A 43 -0.13 17.83 -0.54
N GLU A 44 0.20 18.33 -1.72
CA GLU A 44 0.58 17.52 -2.87
C GLU A 44 1.77 16.63 -2.55
N GLU A 45 2.84 17.20 -1.99
CA GLU A 45 4.03 16.44 -1.62
C GLU A 45 3.73 15.42 -0.51
N LEU A 46 2.89 15.77 0.46
CA LEU A 46 2.42 14.81 1.46
C LEU A 46 1.67 13.64 0.82
N THR A 47 0.77 13.91 -0.13
CA THR A 47 0.04 12.85 -0.83
C THR A 47 0.98 11.96 -1.65
N ARG A 48 1.94 12.55 -2.36
CA ARG A 48 2.96 11.83 -3.12
C ARG A 48 3.79 10.90 -2.24
N LEU A 49 4.31 11.40 -1.12
CA LEU A 49 5.11 10.58 -0.19
C LEU A 49 4.28 9.47 0.47
N LEU A 50 3.00 9.73 0.78
CA LEU A 50 2.10 8.69 1.30
C LEU A 50 1.82 7.61 0.25
N GLN A 51 1.65 7.99 -1.02
CA GLN A 51 1.51 7.04 -2.13
C GLN A 51 2.77 6.21 -2.29
N GLU A 52 3.95 6.84 -2.37
CA GLU A 52 5.23 6.15 -2.49
C GLU A 52 5.46 5.17 -1.33
N ARG A 53 5.18 5.59 -0.09
CA ARG A 53 5.26 4.72 1.09
C ARG A 53 4.31 3.52 0.95
N ALA A 54 3.08 3.74 0.49
CA ALA A 54 2.11 2.67 0.30
C ALA A 54 2.54 1.70 -0.81
N GLU A 55 3.11 2.19 -1.90
CA GLU A 55 3.64 1.39 -3.00
C GLU A 55 4.82 0.54 -2.58
N ARG A 56 5.79 1.12 -1.87
CA ARG A 56 6.93 0.40 -1.30
C ARG A 56 6.47 -0.72 -0.38
N ARG A 57 5.55 -0.40 0.55
CA ARG A 57 4.95 -1.42 1.46
C ARG A 57 4.29 -2.56 0.71
N ARG A 58 3.51 -2.25 -0.34
CA ARG A 58 2.89 -3.28 -1.20
C ARG A 58 3.96 -4.12 -1.92
N ALA A 59 5.00 -3.49 -2.44
CA ALA A 59 6.10 -4.17 -3.10
C ALA A 59 6.87 -5.09 -2.15
N ASP A 60 7.09 -4.66 -0.91
CA ASP A 60 7.76 -5.47 0.12
C ASP A 60 6.95 -6.71 0.48
N VAL A 61 5.62 -6.59 0.58
CA VAL A 61 4.72 -7.75 0.80
C VAL A 61 4.83 -8.73 -0.37
N VAL A 62 4.81 -8.25 -1.61
CA VAL A 62 4.93 -9.11 -2.80
C VAL A 62 6.31 -9.78 -2.86
N ARG A 63 7.38 -9.04 -2.57
CA ARG A 63 8.75 -9.57 -2.53
C ARG A 63 8.90 -10.64 -1.45
N ALA A 64 8.37 -10.39 -0.25
CA ALA A 64 8.39 -11.36 0.86
C ALA A 64 7.59 -12.62 0.52
N ALA A 65 6.38 -12.49 -0.03
CA ALA A 65 5.57 -13.62 -0.46
C ALA A 65 6.30 -14.48 -1.51
N ARG A 66 6.90 -13.85 -2.53
CA ARG A 66 7.68 -14.56 -3.55
C ARG A 66 8.90 -15.28 -3.00
N ARG A 67 9.62 -14.66 -2.06
CA ARG A 67 10.76 -15.30 -1.38
C ARG A 67 10.30 -16.52 -0.60
N SER A 68 9.22 -16.39 0.17
CA SER A 68 8.62 -17.50 0.93
C SER A 68 8.24 -18.67 0.01
N VAL A 69 7.58 -18.41 -1.12
CA VAL A 69 7.24 -19.45 -2.11
C VAL A 69 8.49 -20.13 -2.68
N LYS A 70 9.52 -19.35 -3.06
CA LYS A 70 10.77 -19.91 -3.57
C LYS A 70 11.49 -20.78 -2.55
N GLU A 71 11.55 -20.34 -1.29
CA GLU A 71 12.15 -21.11 -0.20
C GLU A 71 11.38 -22.40 0.05
N ARG A 72 10.05 -22.35 0.04
CA ARG A 72 9.19 -23.53 0.17
C ARG A 72 9.44 -24.53 -0.97
N LEU A 73 9.45 -24.08 -2.22
CA LEU A 73 9.75 -24.93 -3.37
C LEU A 73 11.13 -25.58 -3.26
N LYS A 74 12.15 -24.81 -2.86
CA LYS A 74 13.51 -25.34 -2.67
C LYS A 74 13.53 -26.45 -1.61
N LYS A 75 12.79 -26.29 -0.51
CA LYS A 75 12.66 -27.32 0.55
C LYS A 75 11.88 -28.54 0.08
N ASP A 76 10.79 -28.35 -0.65
CA ASP A 76 9.96 -29.45 -1.16
C ASP A 76 10.71 -30.30 -2.20
N VAL A 77 11.57 -29.67 -3.02
CA VAL A 77 12.48 -30.38 -3.95
C VAL A 77 13.60 -31.10 -3.20
N ALA A 78 14.25 -30.42 -2.24
CA ALA A 78 15.33 -31.02 -1.47
C ALA A 78 14.88 -32.22 -0.61
N SER A 79 13.63 -32.21 -0.15
CA SER A 79 13.02 -33.31 0.60
C SER A 79 12.47 -34.43 -0.29
N GLY A 80 12.55 -34.31 -1.62
CA GLY A 80 12.00 -35.29 -2.57
C GLY A 80 10.47 -35.31 -2.64
N LYS A 81 9.77 -34.42 -1.90
CA LYS A 81 8.30 -34.33 -1.87
C LYS A 81 7.73 -33.83 -3.19
N HIS A 82 8.51 -33.03 -3.92
CA HIS A 82 8.21 -32.58 -5.27
C HIS A 82 9.38 -32.90 -6.21
N GLY A 83 9.11 -33.64 -7.28
CA GLY A 83 10.12 -33.97 -8.30
C GLY A 83 10.47 -32.80 -9.24
N ALA A 84 9.65 -31.74 -9.30
CA ALA A 84 9.84 -30.63 -10.21
C ALA A 84 10.13 -29.32 -9.46
N TYR A 85 11.26 -28.68 -9.80
CA TYR A 85 11.66 -27.38 -9.26
C TYR A 85 10.80 -26.22 -9.79
N TYR A 86 10.11 -26.41 -10.92
CA TYR A 86 9.25 -25.42 -11.55
C TYR A 86 7.79 -25.90 -11.57
N PRO A 87 6.94 -25.43 -10.63
CA PRO A 87 5.51 -25.76 -10.64
C PRO A 87 4.81 -25.13 -11.85
N LYS A 88 3.63 -25.64 -12.20
CA LYS A 88 2.84 -25.07 -13.30
C LYS A 88 2.49 -23.61 -12.99
N ARG A 89 2.38 -22.78 -14.03
CA ARG A 89 2.06 -21.34 -13.86
C ARG A 89 0.79 -21.08 -13.03
N GLY A 90 -0.22 -21.95 -13.15
CA GLY A 90 -1.45 -21.88 -12.36
C GLY A 90 -1.22 -22.14 -10.87
N GLU A 91 -0.43 -23.14 -10.54
CA GLU A 91 -0.06 -23.49 -9.16
C GLU A 91 0.81 -22.41 -8.53
N LEU A 92 1.81 -21.91 -9.27
CA LEU A 92 2.66 -20.82 -8.82
C LEU A 92 1.84 -19.57 -8.44
N ARG A 93 0.83 -19.22 -9.25
CA ARG A 93 -0.08 -18.11 -8.94
C ARG A 93 -0.91 -18.35 -7.68
N ARG A 94 -1.34 -19.58 -7.41
CA ARG A 94 -2.07 -19.93 -6.19
C ARG A 94 -1.16 -19.80 -4.96
N MET A 95 0.04 -20.40 -5.02
CA MET A 95 1.04 -20.32 -3.95
C MET A 95 1.45 -18.87 -3.66
N GLU A 96 1.69 -18.05 -4.69
CA GLU A 96 2.00 -16.62 -4.51
C GLU A 96 0.83 -15.86 -3.87
N ALA A 97 -0.42 -16.19 -4.23
CA ALA A 97 -1.60 -15.54 -3.65
C ALA A 97 -1.79 -15.92 -2.18
N GLU A 98 -1.63 -17.19 -1.84
CA GLU A 98 -1.69 -17.70 -0.46
C GLU A 98 -0.59 -17.06 0.39
N ALA A 99 0.66 -17.12 -0.05
CA ALA A 99 1.80 -16.52 0.65
C ALA A 99 1.62 -15.00 0.82
N LYS A 100 0.98 -14.32 -0.14
CA LYS A 100 0.66 -12.89 -0.02
C LYS A 100 -0.36 -12.62 1.08
N PHE A 101 -1.41 -13.43 1.21
CA PHE A 101 -2.38 -13.27 2.28
C PHE A 101 -1.79 -13.62 3.65
N GLU A 102 -0.94 -14.63 3.72
CA GLU A 102 -0.18 -14.94 4.93
C GLU A 102 0.72 -13.78 5.35
N GLU A 103 1.43 -13.16 4.41
CA GLU A 103 2.30 -12.02 4.69
C GLU A 103 1.50 -10.79 5.15
N ILE A 104 0.31 -10.57 4.57
CA ILE A 104 -0.61 -9.52 5.04
C ILE A 104 -1.08 -9.84 6.46
N ARG A 105 -1.43 -11.10 6.75
CA ARG A 105 -1.85 -11.56 8.08
C ARG A 105 -0.75 -11.35 9.12
N LYS A 106 0.50 -11.70 8.81
CA LYS A 106 1.66 -11.50 9.69
C LYS A 106 1.87 -10.03 10.06
N ARG A 107 1.65 -9.11 9.12
CA ARG A 107 1.92 -7.68 9.32
C ARG A 107 0.77 -6.88 9.93
N GLY A 108 -0.48 -7.29 9.69
CA GLY A 108 -1.67 -6.50 10.05
C GLY A 108 -2.82 -7.30 10.63
N GLY A 109 -2.60 -8.57 10.96
CA GLY A 109 -3.62 -9.46 11.52
C GLY A 109 -4.72 -9.85 10.54
N ASN A 110 -5.77 -10.46 11.08
CA ASN A 110 -6.91 -10.96 10.30
C ASN A 110 -7.72 -9.81 9.67
N GLU A 111 -7.89 -8.69 10.37
CA GLU A 111 -8.60 -7.53 9.82
C GLU A 111 -7.96 -6.97 8.54
N ALA A 112 -6.62 -6.95 8.47
CA ALA A 112 -5.93 -6.49 7.26
C ALA A 112 -6.20 -7.42 6.07
N VAL A 113 -6.31 -8.72 6.33
CA VAL A 113 -6.68 -9.72 5.32
C VAL A 113 -8.12 -9.49 4.86
N ASP A 114 -9.06 -9.32 5.78
CA ASP A 114 -10.48 -9.10 5.45
C ASP A 114 -10.67 -7.82 4.63
N ARG A 115 -9.99 -6.74 5.01
CA ARG A 115 -9.97 -5.49 4.24
C ARG A 115 -9.40 -5.70 2.84
N ALA A 116 -8.34 -6.51 2.70
CA ALA A 116 -7.76 -6.82 1.39
C ALA A 116 -8.72 -7.64 0.51
N ILE A 117 -9.42 -8.62 1.10
CA ILE A 117 -10.44 -9.42 0.43
C ILE A 117 -11.63 -8.54 0.00
N ALA A 118 -12.15 -7.71 0.89
CA ALA A 118 -13.24 -6.79 0.60
C ALA A 118 -12.89 -5.83 -0.54
N LYS A 119 -11.68 -5.25 -0.53
CA LYS A 119 -11.19 -4.42 -1.64
C LYS A 119 -11.12 -5.18 -2.96
N ARG A 120 -10.67 -6.44 -2.93
CA ARG A 120 -10.62 -7.29 -4.12
C ARG A 120 -12.03 -7.58 -4.65
N ARG A 121 -12.99 -7.92 -3.78
CA ARG A 121 -14.40 -8.15 -4.13
C ARG A 121 -15.01 -6.91 -4.76
N LYS A 122 -14.88 -5.75 -4.11
CA LYS A 122 -15.37 -4.46 -4.65
C LYS A 122 -14.79 -4.15 -6.03
N LYS A 123 -13.49 -4.39 -6.22
CA LYS A 123 -12.83 -4.20 -7.53
C LYS A 123 -13.36 -5.14 -8.60
N ASN A 124 -13.66 -6.39 -8.26
CA ASN A 124 -14.22 -7.35 -9.19
C ASN A 124 -15.64 -6.95 -9.61
N VAL A 125 -16.50 -6.59 -8.65
CA VAL A 125 -17.87 -6.11 -8.92
C VAL A 125 -17.84 -4.88 -9.84
N ALA A 126 -16.98 -3.89 -9.55
CA ALA A 126 -16.86 -2.71 -10.41
C ALA A 126 -16.36 -3.06 -11.82
N LYS A 127 -15.45 -4.03 -11.95
CA LYS A 127 -14.95 -4.50 -13.25
C LYS A 127 -16.03 -5.23 -14.04
N GLU A 128 -16.88 -5.99 -13.37
CA GLU A 128 -18.01 -6.70 -13.95
C GLU A 128 -19.10 -5.73 -14.40
N ALA A 129 -19.46 -4.77 -13.55
CA ALA A 129 -20.39 -3.69 -13.90
C ALA A 129 -19.94 -2.92 -15.15
N ARG A 130 -18.64 -2.63 -15.29
CA ARG A 130 -18.09 -1.98 -16.49
C ARG A 130 -18.16 -2.84 -17.76
N ARG A 131 -18.28 -4.16 -17.62
CA ARG A 131 -18.38 -5.11 -18.74
C ARG A 131 -19.83 -5.38 -19.14
N MET A 132 -20.81 -4.95 -18.34
CA MET A 132 -22.21 -5.06 -18.70
C MET A 132 -22.55 -4.04 -19.79
N PRO A 133 -23.21 -4.45 -20.90
CA PRO A 133 -23.69 -3.52 -21.91
C PRO A 133 -24.64 -2.49 -21.28
N SER A 134 -24.40 -1.20 -21.54
CA SER A 134 -25.14 -0.09 -20.94
C SER A 134 -26.64 -0.06 -21.29
N HIS A 135 -27.10 -0.85 -22.27
CA HIS A 135 -28.52 -0.93 -22.66
C HIS A 135 -29.36 -1.90 -21.80
N MET A 136 -28.74 -2.69 -20.90
CA MET A 136 -29.47 -3.62 -20.01
C MET A 136 -29.65 -3.09 -18.59
N VAL A 137 -29.28 -1.84 -18.34
CA VAL A 137 -29.48 -1.16 -17.05
C VAL A 137 -30.58 -0.11 -17.27
N SER A 138 -31.83 -0.58 -17.30
CA SER A 138 -33.04 0.23 -17.17
C SER A 138 -33.60 0.07 -15.77
#